data_AF-A0A2I1HN71-F1
#
_entry.id   AF-A0A2I1HN71-F1
#
_cell.length_a   1.000
_cell.length_b   1.000
_cell.length_c   1.000
_cell.angle_alpha   90.00
_cell.angle_beta   90.00
_cell.angle_gamma   90.00
#
_symmetry.space_group_name_H-M   'P 1'
#
loop_
_entity.id
_entity.type
_entity.pdbx_description
1 polymer ?
#
loop_
_entity_poly.entity_id
_entity_poly.type
_entity_poly.pdbx_seq_one_letter_code
_entity_poly.pdbx_strand_id
1 'polypeptide(L)'
;MKLDNNSFDIDSFILKLTTFMGGRQMDNDSDEHLELNWEAVGRLASRFTNRIPTSKLGLLSIETKKREKRIRHSSNKDKDSLKEPEQLKEKDIERQENETTRNVKMVFDLLGERQSINFFEFIINPESFGQTVENLFYLSFLICDDKVNIDDDSG
;
A
#
# COMPACT_ATOMS: atom_id res chain seq x y z
N MET A 1 10.11 38.50 3.58
CA MET A 1 9.69 37.10 3.67
C MET A 1 9.70 36.74 5.14
N LYS A 2 8.54 36.84 5.80
CA LYS A 2 8.42 36.54 7.24
C LYS A 2 8.21 35.03 7.35
N LEU A 3 9.17 34.33 7.95
CA LEU A 3 8.96 32.97 8.42
C LEU A 3 8.07 33.09 9.66
N ASP A 4 6.93 32.42 9.62
CA ASP A 4 5.90 32.46 10.65
C ASP A 4 6.45 32.15 12.04
N ASN A 5 6.04 32.93 13.03
CA ASN A 5 6.26 32.70 14.47
C ASN A 5 5.62 31.38 14.99
N ASN A 6 5.06 30.57 14.09
CA ASN A 6 4.42 29.28 14.37
C ASN A 6 5.13 28.12 13.64
N SER A 7 6.31 28.37 13.06
CA SER A 7 7.14 27.34 12.43
C SER A 7 7.69 26.39 13.51
N PHE A 8 7.47 25.10 13.34
CA PHE A 8 8.00 24.07 14.23
C PHE A 8 9.54 24.06 14.17
N ASP A 9 10.17 24.36 15.31
CA ASP A 9 11.63 24.33 15.43
C ASP A 9 12.12 22.88 15.63
N ILE A 10 12.59 22.29 14.52
CA ILE A 10 13.07 20.91 14.44
C ILE A 10 14.29 20.70 15.33
N ASP A 11 15.22 21.65 15.36
CA ASP A 11 16.48 21.51 16.09
C ASP A 11 16.24 21.53 17.60
N SER A 12 15.40 22.46 18.07
CA SER A 12 14.95 22.48 19.46
C SER A 12 14.20 21.22 19.85
N PHE A 13 13.39 20.66 18.95
CA PHE A 13 12.68 19.42 19.18
C PHE A 13 13.64 18.23 19.31
N ILE A 14 14.60 18.08 18.39
CA ILE A 14 15.59 17.00 18.41
C ILE A 14 16.45 17.08 19.68
N LEU A 15 16.90 18.28 20.07
CA LEU A 15 17.68 18.47 21.30
C LEU A 15 16.91 18.02 22.56
N LYS A 16 15.63 18.39 22.65
CA LYS A 16 14.76 17.96 23.75
C LYS A 16 14.51 16.46 23.72
N LEU A 17 14.32 15.88 22.54
CA LEU A 17 14.10 14.45 22.35
C LEU A 17 15.34 13.64 22.76
N THR A 18 16.53 14.02 22.29
CA THR A 18 17.80 13.37 22.66
C THR A 18 18.07 13.48 24.16
N THR A 19 17.78 14.64 24.76
CA THR A 19 17.87 14.83 26.21
C THR A 19 16.90 13.91 26.96
N PHE A 20 15.66 13.81 26.49
CA PHE A 20 14.64 12.94 27.07
C PHE A 20 15.01 11.45 26.95
N MET A 21 15.69 11.06 25.87
CA MET A 21 16.19 9.70 25.65
C MET A 21 17.47 9.38 26.45
N GLY A 22 18.00 10.32 27.24
CA GLY A 22 19.20 10.12 28.05
C GLY A 22 20.52 10.37 27.31
N GLY A 23 20.49 10.89 26.08
CA GLY A 23 21.68 11.13 25.25
C GLY A 23 22.57 12.30 25.68
N ARG A 24 22.52 12.70 26.96
CA ARG A 24 23.47 13.63 27.56
C ARG A 24 24.25 12.90 28.66
N GLN A 25 25.25 12.14 28.25
CA GLN A 25 26.38 11.83 29.11
C GLN A 25 27.59 12.59 28.57
N MET A 26 28.25 13.29 29.48
CA MET A 26 29.33 14.26 29.28
C MET A 26 30.56 13.64 28.64
N ASP A 27 31.23 14.42 27.78
CA ASP A 27 32.68 14.43 27.51
C ASP A 27 33.47 13.19 27.95
N ASN A 28 33.28 12.06 27.25
CA ASN A 28 34.28 11.01 27.21
C ASN A 28 34.48 10.63 25.76
N ASP A 29 35.70 10.87 25.26
CA ASP A 29 36.25 10.45 23.98
C ASP A 29 36.21 8.92 23.86
N SER A 30 35.03 8.36 23.67
CA SER A 30 34.84 6.95 23.35
C SER A 30 33.68 6.89 22.39
N ASP A 31 33.97 6.44 21.17
CA ASP A 31 33.01 6.12 20.10
C ASP A 31 32.09 4.93 20.51
N GLU A 32 31.52 4.98 21.71
CA GLU A 32 30.42 4.12 22.11
C GLU A 32 29.14 4.78 21.60
N HIS A 33 28.49 4.12 20.64
CA HIS A 33 27.17 4.50 20.16
C HIS A 33 26.26 4.84 21.35
N LEU A 34 25.87 6.11 21.47
CA LEU A 34 24.90 6.56 22.47
C LEU A 34 23.63 5.71 22.33
N GLU A 35 23.44 4.76 23.24
CA GLU A 35 22.23 3.93 23.27
C GLU A 35 21.06 4.79 23.77
N LEU A 36 20.36 5.42 22.84
CA LEU A 36 19.18 6.22 23.12
C LEU A 36 18.03 5.35 23.64
N ASN A 37 17.39 5.77 24.73
CA ASN A 37 16.24 5.07 25.29
C ASN A 37 14.96 5.32 24.48
N TRP A 38 14.84 4.62 23.36
CA TRP A 38 13.65 4.68 22.49
C TRP A 38 12.36 4.19 23.17
N GLU A 39 12.47 3.31 24.18
CA GLU A 39 11.31 2.78 24.89
C GLU A 39 10.58 3.88 25.70
N ALA A 40 11.33 4.83 26.26
CA ALA A 40 10.76 5.99 26.96
C ALA A 40 9.89 6.84 26.03
N VAL A 41 10.37 7.09 24.80
CA VAL A 41 9.62 7.82 23.76
C VAL A 41 8.39 7.01 23.34
N GLY A 42 8.54 5.71 23.12
CA GLY A 42 7.43 4.82 22.77
C GLY A 42 6.31 4.79 23.82
N ARG A 43 6.67 4.78 25.12
CA ARG A 43 5.69 4.88 26.22
C ARG A 43 4.95 6.21 26.20
N LEU A 44 5.64 7.33 25.98
CA LEU A 44 5.02 8.65 25.89
C LEU A 44 4.07 8.74 24.69
N ALA A 45 4.55 8.33 23.51
CA ALA A 45 3.77 8.35 22.27
C ALA A 45 2.53 7.45 22.35
N SER A 46 2.60 6.33 23.08
CA SER A 46 1.47 5.40 23.20
C SER A 46 0.20 6.00 23.82
N ARG A 47 0.32 7.12 24.54
CA ARG A 47 -0.82 7.84 25.13
C ARG A 47 -1.56 8.70 24.11
N PHE A 48 -0.92 9.04 23.01
CA PHE A 48 -1.44 9.90 21.94
C PHE A 48 -1.77 9.13 20.66
N THR A 49 -1.53 7.81 20.65
CA THR A 49 -1.92 6.95 19.53
C THR A 49 -3.18 6.16 19.89
N ASN A 50 -4.17 6.18 19.00
CA ASN A 50 -5.31 5.29 19.09
C ASN A 50 -4.83 3.87 18.74
N ARG A 51 -4.42 3.11 19.75
CA ARG A 51 -4.15 1.68 19.56
C ARG A 51 -5.46 1.01 19.17
N ILE A 52 -5.45 0.31 18.04
CA ILE A 52 -6.56 -0.57 17.65
C ILE A 52 -6.76 -1.53 18.82
N PRO A 53 -7.99 -1.72 19.33
CA PRO A 53 -8.27 -2.75 20.30
C PRO A 53 -7.74 -4.06 19.72
N THR A 54 -6.73 -4.64 20.33
CA THR A 54 -6.35 -6.01 20.02
C THR A 54 -7.48 -6.86 20.56
N SER A 55 -8.57 -6.99 19.80
CA SER A 55 -9.51 -8.07 20.02
C SER A 55 -8.66 -9.33 20.10
N LYS A 56 -8.85 -10.15 21.14
CA LYS A 56 -8.25 -11.48 21.26
C LYS A 56 -8.75 -12.44 20.17
N LEU A 57 -9.15 -11.93 19.01
CA LEU A 57 -9.08 -12.67 17.77
C LEU A 57 -7.63 -12.54 17.31
N GLY A 58 -6.74 -13.28 17.99
CA GLY A 58 -5.40 -13.51 17.50
C GLY A 58 -5.50 -13.96 16.05
N LEU A 59 -4.54 -13.50 15.23
CA LEU A 59 -4.28 -13.93 13.86
C LEU A 59 -5.16 -15.14 13.52
N LEU A 60 -6.29 -14.89 12.83
CA LEU A 60 -7.23 -15.93 12.36
C LEU A 60 -6.39 -17.17 12.12
N SER A 61 -6.72 -18.30 12.76
CA SER A 61 -5.99 -19.57 12.65
C SER A 61 -5.72 -19.90 11.19
N ILE A 62 -4.67 -19.31 10.63
CA ILE A 62 -4.21 -19.56 9.29
C ILE A 62 -3.43 -20.83 9.52
N GLU A 63 -4.12 -21.94 9.32
CA GLU A 63 -3.46 -23.20 9.12
C GLU A 63 -2.50 -22.97 7.96
N THR A 64 -1.21 -22.82 8.28
CA THR A 64 -0.17 -22.75 7.27
C THR A 64 -0.29 -24.05 6.48
N LYS A 65 -0.85 -23.99 5.26
CA LYS A 65 -0.98 -25.15 4.40
C LYS A 65 0.41 -25.76 4.27
N LYS A 66 0.63 -26.89 4.94
CA LYS A 66 1.90 -27.63 4.83
C LYS A 66 1.99 -28.06 3.38
N ARG A 67 2.82 -27.37 2.60
CA ARG A 67 3.14 -27.77 1.24
C ARG A 67 3.81 -29.13 1.35
N GLU A 68 3.13 -30.17 0.88
CA GLU A 68 3.77 -31.46 0.69
C GLU A 68 4.98 -31.26 -0.23
N LYS A 69 6.15 -31.73 0.22
CA LYS A 69 7.35 -31.73 -0.61
C LYS A 69 7.12 -32.74 -1.72
N ARG A 70 6.59 -32.29 -2.85
CA ARG A 70 6.50 -33.10 -4.06
C ARG A 70 7.93 -33.40 -4.49
N ILE A 71 8.38 -34.65 -4.30
CA ILE A 71 9.64 -35.12 -4.87
C ILE A 71 9.49 -34.98 -6.38
N ARG A 72 10.28 -34.06 -6.96
CA ARG A 72 10.34 -33.93 -8.41
C ARG A 72 11.12 -35.14 -8.92
N HIS A 73 10.40 -36.13 -9.43
CA HIS A 73 11.01 -37.09 -10.35
C HIS A 73 11.43 -36.28 -11.59
N SER A 74 12.74 -36.15 -11.79
CA SER A 74 13.29 -35.67 -13.06
C SER A 74 12.90 -36.69 -14.12
N SER A 75 11.87 -36.41 -14.91
CA SER A 75 11.66 -37.19 -16.14
C SER A 75 12.84 -36.87 -17.06
N ASN A 76 13.68 -37.88 -17.33
CA ASN A 76 14.55 -37.84 -18.49
C ASN A 76 13.62 -37.82 -19.70
N LYS A 77 13.31 -36.62 -20.19
CA LYS A 77 12.61 -36.45 -21.45
C LYS A 77 13.57 -36.90 -22.55
N ASP A 78 13.18 -37.93 -23.29
CA ASP A 78 13.91 -38.38 -24.47
C ASP A 78 14.08 -37.18 -25.42
N LYS A 79 15.33 -36.92 -25.82
CA LYS A 79 15.71 -35.76 -26.65
C LYS A 79 15.00 -35.76 -28.01
N ASP A 80 14.53 -36.91 -28.49
CA ASP A 80 13.76 -37.05 -29.73
C ASP A 80 12.33 -36.45 -29.66
N SER A 81 11.83 -36.19 -28.45
CA SER A 81 10.51 -35.58 -28.25
C SER A 81 10.54 -34.05 -28.11
N LEU A 82 11.70 -33.41 -28.29
CA LEU A 82 11.81 -31.96 -28.35
C LEU A 82 11.18 -31.46 -29.67
N LYS A 83 9.86 -31.27 -29.65
CA LYS A 83 9.21 -30.44 -30.66
C LYS A 83 9.60 -28.98 -30.37
N GLU A 84 10.28 -28.34 -31.32
CA GLU A 84 10.63 -26.92 -31.19
C GLU A 84 9.36 -26.10 -30.93
N PRO A 85 9.42 -25.10 -30.04
CA PRO A 85 8.26 -24.26 -29.75
C PRO A 85 7.84 -23.53 -31.04
N GLU A 86 6.58 -23.73 -31.45
CA GLU A 86 6.02 -23.00 -32.59
C GLU A 86 6.03 -21.50 -32.29
N GLN A 87 6.56 -20.73 -33.23
CA GLN A 87 6.60 -19.27 -33.15
C GLN A 87 5.17 -18.72 -33.32
N LEU A 88 4.53 -18.40 -32.20
CA LEU A 88 3.21 -17.74 -32.17
C LEU A 88 3.27 -16.43 -32.96
N LYS A 89 2.40 -16.27 -33.96
CA LYS A 89 2.25 -14.99 -34.67
C LYS A 89 1.34 -14.09 -33.84
N GLU A 90 1.42 -12.77 -34.04
CA GLU A 90 0.62 -11.78 -33.29
C GLU A 90 -0.90 -12.04 -33.35
N LYS A 91 -1.37 -12.76 -34.38
CA LYS A 91 -2.78 -13.14 -34.57
C LYS A 91 -3.22 -14.39 -33.80
N ASP A 92 -2.27 -15.18 -33.29
CA ASP A 92 -2.51 -16.41 -32.52
C ASP A 92 -2.56 -16.12 -31.01
N ILE A 93 -2.17 -14.91 -30.61
CA ILE A 93 -2.38 -14.37 -29.28
C ILE A 93 -3.81 -13.82 -29.29
N GLU A 94 -4.76 -14.56 -28.71
CA GLU A 94 -6.00 -13.92 -28.27
C GLU A 94 -5.58 -12.73 -27.41
N ARG A 95 -5.83 -11.52 -27.92
CA ARG A 95 -5.70 -10.29 -27.14
C ARG A 95 -6.73 -10.43 -26.03
N GLN A 96 -6.36 -11.09 -24.94
CA GLN A 96 -7.03 -10.97 -23.66
C GLN A 96 -6.94 -9.49 -23.34
N GLU A 97 -8.01 -8.77 -23.68
CA GLU A 97 -8.14 -7.37 -23.34
C GLU A 97 -7.95 -7.30 -21.83
N ASN A 98 -6.89 -6.61 -21.39
CA ASN A 98 -6.52 -6.59 -19.98
C ASN A 98 -7.75 -6.20 -19.18
N GLU A 99 -8.12 -7.02 -18.20
CA GLU A 99 -9.34 -6.86 -17.40
C GLU A 99 -9.45 -5.44 -16.82
N THR A 100 -8.31 -4.86 -16.46
CA THR A 100 -8.16 -3.45 -16.05
C THR A 100 -8.64 -2.45 -17.10
N THR A 101 -8.25 -2.60 -18.37
CA THR A 101 -8.65 -1.68 -19.44
C THR A 101 -10.17 -1.72 -19.64
N ARG A 102 -10.76 -2.92 -19.56
CA ARG A 102 -12.20 -3.12 -19.64
C ARG A 102 -12.92 -2.42 -18.48
N ASN A 103 -12.40 -2.57 -17.26
CA ASN A 103 -13.01 -1.98 -16.07
C ASN A 103 -12.88 -0.45 -16.05
N VAL A 104 -11.73 0.11 -16.45
CA VAL A 104 -11.55 1.57 -16.59
C VAL A 104 -12.55 2.15 -17.61
N LYS A 105 -12.75 1.49 -18.75
CA LYS A 105 -13.74 1.91 -19.74
C LYS A 105 -15.16 1.86 -19.16
N MET A 106 -15.51 0.79 -18.44
CA MET A 106 -16.82 0.66 -17.81
C MET A 106 -17.09 1.77 -16.78
N VAL A 107 -16.10 2.13 -15.97
CA VAL A 107 -16.18 3.25 -15.01
C VAL A 107 -16.40 4.58 -15.73
N PHE A 108 -15.71 4.80 -16.85
CA PHE A 108 -15.90 6.02 -17.66
C PHE A 108 -17.31 6.11 -18.25
N ASP A 109 -17.81 5.02 -18.82
CA ASP A 109 -19.15 4.97 -19.41
C ASP A 109 -20.24 5.24 -18.34
N LEU A 110 -20.09 4.66 -17.14
CA LEU A 110 -21.00 4.88 -16.00
C LEU A 110 -21.05 6.34 -15.53
N LEU A 111 -19.91 7.03 -15.52
CA LEU A 111 -19.83 8.45 -15.14
C LEU A 111 -20.45 9.35 -16.22
N GLY A 112 -20.31 8.97 -17.50
CA GLY A 112 -20.93 9.68 -18.61
C GLY A 112 -22.46 9.72 -18.56
N GLU A 113 -23.09 8.66 -18.04
CA GLU A 113 -24.55 8.59 -17.90
C GLU A 113 -25.11 9.44 -16.74
N ARG A 114 -24.35 9.57 -15.64
CA ARG A 114 -24.84 10.19 -14.40
C ARG A 114 -24.39 11.64 -14.17
N GLN A 115 -23.49 12.18 -15.00
CA GLN A 115 -22.89 13.54 -14.98
C GLN A 115 -22.18 13.97 -13.69
N SER A 116 -22.76 13.71 -12.51
CA SER A 116 -22.18 13.99 -11.20
C SER A 116 -22.72 12.97 -10.19
N ILE A 117 -21.82 12.33 -9.44
CA ILE A 117 -22.16 11.39 -8.37
C ILE A 117 -21.25 11.62 -7.19
N ASN A 118 -21.74 11.40 -5.97
CA ASN A 118 -20.91 11.47 -4.78
C ASN A 118 -19.76 10.45 -4.89
N PHE A 119 -18.55 10.91 -4.60
CA PHE A 119 -17.33 10.11 -4.75
C PHE A 119 -17.38 8.81 -3.94
N PHE A 120 -17.79 8.88 -2.67
CA PHE A 120 -17.83 7.72 -1.78
C PHE A 120 -18.93 6.74 -2.16
N GLU A 121 -20.11 7.24 -2.55
CA GLU A 121 -21.20 6.39 -3.04
C GLU A 121 -20.79 5.62 -4.30
N PHE A 122 -19.95 6.23 -5.14
CA PHE A 122 -19.48 5.60 -6.37
C PHE A 122 -18.41 4.51 -6.14
N ILE A 123 -17.43 4.75 -5.25
CA ILE A 123 -16.31 3.82 -5.08
C ILE A 123 -16.54 2.73 -4.03
N ILE A 124 -17.34 3.00 -2.99
CA ILE A 124 -17.47 2.11 -1.84
C ILE A 124 -18.35 0.90 -2.17
N ASN A 125 -17.82 -0.29 -1.93
CA ASN A 125 -18.59 -1.52 -1.87
C ASN A 125 -18.67 -2.02 -0.40
N PRO A 126 -19.85 -1.99 0.24
CA PRO A 126 -20.00 -2.39 1.63
C PRO A 126 -19.73 -3.89 1.89
N GLU A 127 -19.85 -4.72 0.85
CA GLU A 127 -19.64 -6.17 0.92
C GLU A 127 -18.18 -6.56 0.66
N SER A 128 -17.36 -5.66 0.09
CA SER A 128 -15.97 -5.96 -0.27
C SER A 128 -15.06 -4.73 -0.23
N PHE A 129 -14.17 -4.71 0.77
CA PHE A 129 -13.09 -3.72 0.84
C PHE A 129 -12.13 -3.82 -0.35
N GLY A 130 -11.80 -5.04 -0.79
CA GLY A 130 -10.93 -5.24 -1.95
C GLY A 130 -11.51 -4.59 -3.20
N GLN A 131 -12.81 -4.77 -3.44
CA GLN A 131 -13.50 -4.14 -4.56
C GLN A 131 -13.51 -2.61 -4.43
N THR A 132 -13.63 -2.06 -3.22
CA THR A 132 -13.54 -0.61 -3.00
C THR A 132 -12.18 -0.06 -3.43
N VAL A 133 -11.09 -0.77 -3.11
CA VAL A 133 -9.74 -0.39 -3.52
C VAL A 133 -9.58 -0.53 -5.05
N GLU A 134 -10.14 -1.57 -5.66
CA GLU A 134 -10.13 -1.72 -7.12
C GLU A 134 -10.93 -0.62 -7.83
N ASN A 135 -12.12 -0.27 -7.33
CA ASN A 135 -12.93 0.81 -7.87
C ASN A 135 -12.17 2.14 -7.83
N LEU A 136 -11.50 2.43 -6.71
CA LEU A 136 -10.63 3.59 -6.58
C LEU A 136 -9.44 3.54 -7.55
N PHE A 137 -8.83 2.36 -7.72
CA PHE A 137 -7.74 2.15 -8.66
C PHE A 137 -8.19 2.43 -10.11
N TYR A 138 -9.35 1.94 -10.53
CA TYR A 138 -9.87 2.21 -11.88
C TYR A 138 -10.20 3.70 -12.07
N LEU A 139 -10.82 4.34 -11.09
CA LEU A 139 -11.13 5.78 -11.13
C LEU A 139 -9.85 6.62 -11.21
N SER A 140 -8.77 6.21 -10.54
CA SER A 140 -7.50 6.94 -10.54
C SER A 140 -6.88 7.09 -11.93
N PHE A 141 -7.07 6.12 -12.83
CA PHE A 141 -6.61 6.23 -14.22
C PHE A 141 -7.35 7.34 -14.96
N LEU A 142 -8.65 7.49 -14.75
CA LEU A 142 -9.46 8.51 -15.41
C LEU A 142 -9.10 9.92 -14.94
N ILE A 143 -8.78 10.07 -13.65
CA ILE A 143 -8.30 11.34 -13.07
C ILE A 143 -6.91 11.67 -13.61
N CYS A 144 -6.00 10.68 -13.67
CA CYS A 144 -4.65 10.87 -14.20
C CYS A 144 -4.66 11.25 -15.70
N ASP A 145 -5.61 10.71 -16.46
CA ASP A 145 -5.86 11.05 -17.87
C ASP A 145 -6.64 12.37 -18.06
N ASP A 146 -6.98 13.09 -16.98
CA ASP A 146 -7.77 14.33 -16.99
C ASP A 146 -9.16 14.18 -17.65
N LYS A 147 -9.73 12.96 -17.61
CA LYS A 147 -11.06 12.65 -18.15
C LYS A 147 -12.20 12.91 -17.17
N VAL A 148 -11.88 12.89 -15.87
CA VAL A 148 -12.82 13.06 -14.76
C VAL A 148 -12.11 13.87 -13.68
N ASN A 149 -12.84 14.76 -13.01
CA ASN A 149 -12.36 15.53 -11.87
C ASN A 149 -13.20 15.23 -10.60
N ILE A 150 -12.63 15.57 -9.44
CA ILE A 150 -13.34 15.56 -8.16
C ILE A 150 -13.58 17.03 -7.79
N ASP A 151 -14.82 17.35 -7.45
CA ASP A 151 -15.23 18.67 -6.98
C ASP A 151 -15.62 18.58 -5.50
N ASP A 152 -14.91 19.31 -4.64
CA ASP A 152 -15.16 19.36 -3.19
C ASP A 152 -16.29 20.34 -2.82
N ASP A 153 -16.76 21.16 -3.76
CA ASP A 153 -17.79 22.18 -3.50
C ASP A 153 -19.21 21.59 -3.39
N SER A 154 -19.42 20.36 -3.87
CA SER A 154 -20.74 19.74 -4.03
C SER A 154 -21.07 18.63 -3.01
N GLY A 155 -20.09 18.18 -2.20
CA GLY A 155 -20.28 17.22 -1.10
C GLY A 155 -20.09 15.74 -1.43
#